data_AF-A0A061R6Q3-F1
#
_entry.id   AF-A0A061R6Q3-F1
#
_cell.length_a   1.000
_cell.length_b   1.000
_cell.length_c   1.000
_cell.angle_alpha   90.00
_cell.angle_beta   90.00
_cell.angle_gamma   90.00
#
_symmetry.space_group_name_H-M   'P 1'
#
loop_
_entity.id
_entity.type
_entity.pdbx_description
1 polymer ?
#
loop_
_entity_poly.entity_id
_entity_poly.type
_entity_poly.pdbx_seq_one_letter_code
_entity_poly.pdbx_strand_id
1 'polypeptide(L)'
;MPDTHFCVALLKLEVYFDGVHSAIPTPRLPGLKLLACPKQLNTLKTTTYRSWWIDGCTGWQETLESLYSKIHTEGPFQGVLGFSQGATTAGLLCTKKIARDMSFYPRLAILLSGRRSIVHDAEYEAGMLSNVISLHCYGLMDQVTPPEKSVSLQKLFENAGSDLVHEFKHRRGHIIPSSDEVFRAQMLKCIEEAATAIKL
;
A
#
# COMPACT_ATOMS: atom_id res chain seq x y z
N MET A 1 -1.83 -19.87 -8.14
CA MET A 1 -2.16 -18.43 -8.04
C MET A 1 -1.50 -17.95 -6.76
N PRO A 2 -0.63 -16.93 -6.77
CA PRO A 2 -0.05 -16.46 -5.52
C PRO A 2 -1.10 -15.59 -4.81
N ASP A 3 -1.29 -15.88 -3.54
CA ASP A 3 -2.28 -15.30 -2.66
C ASP A 3 -2.09 -13.78 -2.53
N THR A 4 -3.19 -13.03 -2.59
CA THR A 4 -3.22 -11.57 -2.38
C THR A 4 -2.98 -11.26 -0.90
N HIS A 5 -1.73 -11.01 -0.53
CA HIS A 5 -1.34 -10.55 0.79
C HIS A 5 -1.38 -9.01 0.90
N PHE A 6 -1.90 -8.48 2.02
CA PHE A 6 -1.89 -7.05 2.35
C PHE A 6 -0.51 -6.62 2.88
N CYS A 7 0.51 -6.63 2.04
CA CYS A 7 1.88 -6.30 2.45
C CYS A 7 2.18 -4.80 2.44
N VAL A 8 3.03 -4.34 3.37
CA VAL A 8 3.93 -3.19 3.17
C VAL A 8 5.38 -3.69 3.20
N ALA A 9 6.16 -3.44 2.15
CA ALA A 9 7.60 -3.66 2.15
C ALA A 9 8.34 -2.34 2.38
N LEU A 10 9.32 -2.34 3.28
CA LEU A 10 10.21 -1.19 3.47
C LEU A 10 11.46 -1.41 2.62
N LEU A 11 11.81 -0.43 1.79
CA LEU A 11 12.91 -0.55 0.82
C LEU A 11 14.27 -0.41 1.51
N LYS A 12 14.72 -1.52 2.07
CA LYS A 12 16.04 -2.13 1.93
C LYS A 12 15.71 -3.45 1.24
N LEU A 13 16.25 -3.73 0.05
CA LEU A 13 15.92 -4.92 -0.74
C LEU A 13 15.70 -6.13 0.19
N GLU A 14 14.48 -6.69 0.21
CA GLU A 14 14.06 -7.92 0.89
C GLU A 14 13.43 -7.88 2.30
N VAL A 15 12.94 -6.74 2.84
CA VAL A 15 12.17 -6.76 4.11
C VAL A 15 10.66 -6.58 3.90
N TYR A 16 9.91 -7.66 4.18
CA TYR A 16 8.46 -7.77 4.04
C TYR A 16 7.77 -7.67 5.41
N PHE A 17 6.74 -6.83 5.53
CA PHE A 17 5.91 -6.76 6.73
C PHE A 17 4.45 -7.00 6.41
N ASP A 18 3.86 -7.98 7.10
CA ASP A 18 2.42 -8.12 7.20
C ASP A 18 1.84 -7.13 8.23
N GLY A 19 0.57 -6.78 8.05
CA GLY A 19 -0.19 -6.06 9.06
C GLY A 19 -0.21 -6.78 10.41
N VAL A 20 -0.42 -6.05 11.50
CA VAL A 20 -0.24 -6.60 12.86
C VAL A 20 -1.45 -7.39 13.36
N HIS A 21 -2.63 -7.17 12.76
CA HIS A 21 -3.89 -7.73 13.25
C HIS A 21 -4.26 -9.03 12.54
N SER A 22 -4.63 -10.07 13.29
CA SER A 22 -5.31 -11.23 12.71
C SER A 22 -6.66 -10.79 12.11
N ALA A 23 -6.83 -11.00 10.81
CA ALA A 23 -8.10 -10.82 10.10
C ALA A 23 -8.80 -12.18 9.92
N ILE A 24 -10.10 -12.20 10.11
CA ILE A 24 -10.97 -13.27 9.62
C ILE A 24 -11.67 -12.69 8.40
N PRO A 25 -11.64 -13.34 7.22
CA PRO A 25 -12.38 -12.85 6.06
C PRO A 25 -13.85 -12.70 6.44
N THR A 26 -14.38 -11.47 6.43
CA THR A 26 -15.78 -11.24 6.72
C THR A 26 -16.63 -11.86 5.61
N PRO A 27 -17.56 -12.78 5.94
CA PRO A 27 -18.57 -13.19 4.97
C PRO A 27 -19.39 -11.93 4.62
N ARG A 28 -19.51 -11.63 3.32
CA ARG A 28 -20.33 -10.49 2.86
C ARG A 28 -21.76 -10.67 3.39
N LEU A 29 -22.33 -9.60 3.96
CA LEU A 29 -23.71 -9.51 4.42
C LEU A 29 -24.72 -9.95 3.32
N PRO A 30 -25.88 -10.53 3.71
CA PRO A 30 -26.76 -11.28 2.81
C PRO A 30 -27.45 -10.37 1.78
N GLY A 31 -27.26 -10.65 0.50
CA GLY A 31 -27.98 -9.96 -0.60
C GLY A 31 -27.33 -10.07 -1.98
N LEU A 32 -26.02 -10.28 -2.07
CA LEU A 32 -25.35 -10.57 -3.34
C LEU A 32 -25.18 -12.08 -3.52
N LYS A 33 -25.90 -12.67 -4.48
CA LYS A 33 -25.62 -14.02 -4.98
C LYS A 33 -24.22 -14.01 -5.63
N LEU A 34 -23.22 -14.41 -4.87
CA LEU A 34 -21.89 -14.73 -5.39
C LEU A 34 -21.99 -16.09 -6.10
N LEU A 35 -21.79 -16.10 -7.41
CA LEU A 35 -21.42 -17.31 -8.13
C LEU A 35 -20.01 -17.70 -7.68
N ALA A 36 -19.89 -18.49 -6.61
CA ALA A 36 -18.64 -19.16 -6.25
C ALA A 36 -18.91 -20.59 -5.78
N CYS A 37 -18.13 -21.52 -6.33
CA CYS A 37 -18.25 -22.96 -6.20
C CYS A 37 -18.13 -23.44 -4.73
N PRO A 38 -19.06 -24.29 -4.21
CA PRO A 38 -19.13 -24.61 -2.77
C PRO A 38 -18.06 -25.58 -2.21
N LYS A 39 -17.07 -26.04 -2.97
CA LYS A 39 -16.29 -27.24 -2.60
C LYS A 39 -14.88 -27.02 -2.01
N GLN A 40 -14.44 -25.78 -1.77
CA GLN A 40 -13.07 -25.53 -1.27
C GLN A 40 -12.98 -24.92 0.13
N LEU A 41 -14.10 -24.79 0.87
CA LEU A 41 -14.12 -24.17 2.20
C LEU A 41 -13.61 -25.05 3.36
N ASN A 42 -13.31 -26.33 3.15
CA ASN A 42 -13.04 -27.27 4.26
C ASN A 42 -11.58 -27.73 4.45
N THR A 43 -10.60 -27.19 3.72
CA THR A 43 -9.21 -27.70 3.82
C THR A 43 -8.11 -26.65 3.75
N LEU A 44 -8.36 -25.41 4.15
CA LEU A 44 -7.28 -24.44 4.40
C LEU A 44 -6.93 -24.45 5.89
N LYS A 45 -5.79 -25.06 6.22
CA LYS A 45 -5.07 -24.84 7.49
C LYS A 45 -5.05 -23.33 7.76
N THR A 46 -5.32 -22.95 9.00
CA THR A 46 -5.45 -21.56 9.48
C THR A 46 -4.21 -20.72 9.18
N THR A 47 -4.07 -20.21 7.96
CA THR A 47 -3.20 -19.09 7.66
C THR A 47 -3.90 -17.86 8.20
N THR A 48 -3.42 -17.35 9.33
CA THR A 48 -3.96 -16.15 9.96
C THR A 48 -3.80 -14.99 8.98
N TYR A 49 -4.88 -14.57 8.32
CA TYR A 49 -4.85 -13.37 7.50
C TYR A 49 -4.41 -12.20 8.38
N ARG A 50 -3.69 -11.24 7.80
CA ARG A 50 -3.18 -10.07 8.52
C ARG A 50 -3.75 -8.79 7.93
N SER A 51 -4.00 -7.79 8.78
CA SER A 51 -4.53 -6.49 8.38
C SER A 51 -3.83 -5.36 9.14
N TRP A 52 -3.74 -4.19 8.50
CA TRP A 52 -3.24 -2.94 9.07
C TRP A 52 -4.31 -2.23 9.91
N TRP A 53 -5.58 -2.55 9.66
CA TRP A 53 -6.74 -2.15 10.45
C TRP A 53 -7.94 -3.03 10.06
N ILE A 54 -8.98 -3.07 10.90
CA ILE A 54 -10.13 -3.98 10.70
C ILE A 54 -11.23 -3.32 9.84
N ASP A 55 -11.60 -2.08 10.13
CA ASP A 55 -12.77 -1.36 9.55
C ASP A 55 -12.43 -0.02 8.90
N GLY A 56 -11.15 0.35 8.92
CA GLY A 56 -10.64 1.63 8.44
C GLY A 56 -9.76 2.29 9.49
N CYS A 57 -10.08 2.12 10.78
CA CYS A 57 -9.45 2.83 11.89
C CYS A 57 -9.06 1.91 13.06
N THR A 58 -9.84 0.86 13.33
CA THR A 58 -9.58 -0.03 14.47
C THR A 58 -8.25 -0.75 14.27
N GLY A 59 -7.34 -0.58 15.24
CA GLY A 59 -6.00 -1.15 15.19
C GLY A 59 -4.93 -0.24 14.59
N TRP A 60 -5.27 1.00 14.21
CA TRP A 60 -4.33 1.90 13.55
C TRP A 60 -3.15 2.30 14.42
N GLN A 61 -3.38 2.55 15.71
CA GLN A 61 -2.33 2.96 16.63
C GLN A 61 -1.31 1.83 16.85
N GLU A 62 -1.77 0.60 17.01
CA GLU A 62 -0.95 -0.61 17.12
C GLU A 62 -0.15 -0.86 15.84
N THR A 63 -0.75 -0.57 14.68
CA THR A 63 -0.05 -0.57 13.39
C THR A 63 1.08 0.46 13.38
N LEU A 64 0.83 1.70 13.79
CA LEU A 64 1.85 2.75 13.84
C LEU A 64 2.98 2.38 14.82
N GLU A 65 2.64 1.84 15.99
CA GLU A 65 3.64 1.41 16.99
C GLU A 65 4.53 0.27 16.46
N SER A 66 3.95 -0.71 15.77
CA SER A 66 4.73 -1.79 15.16
C SER A 66 5.60 -1.29 14.01
N LEU A 67 5.07 -0.41 13.16
CA LEU A 67 5.85 0.21 12.08
C LEU A 67 6.99 1.05 12.66
N TYR A 68 6.72 1.87 13.68
CA TYR A 68 7.73 2.65 14.37
C TYR A 68 8.85 1.76 14.91
N SER A 69 8.50 0.71 15.65
CA SER A 69 9.48 -0.23 16.19
C SER A 69 10.37 -0.78 15.07
N LYS A 70 9.77 -1.34 14.01
CA LYS A 70 10.51 -1.91 12.87
C LYS A 70 11.39 -0.89 12.16
N ILE A 71 10.87 0.30 11.88
CA ILE A 71 11.62 1.38 11.21
C ILE A 71 12.91 1.69 11.98
N HIS A 72 12.84 1.76 13.30
CA HIS A 72 13.97 2.15 14.15
C HIS A 72 14.88 0.99 14.53
N THR A 73 14.41 -0.26 14.50
CA THR A 73 15.23 -1.43 14.82
C THR A 73 15.90 -2.06 13.60
N GLU A 74 15.26 -2.02 12.43
CA GLU A 74 15.70 -2.72 11.22
C GLU A 74 16.11 -1.78 10.08
N GLY A 75 15.89 -0.48 10.26
CA GLY A 75 16.30 0.56 9.31
C GLY A 75 17.83 0.69 9.14
N PRO A 76 18.28 1.66 8.33
CA PRO A 76 17.49 2.70 7.68
C PRO A 76 16.75 2.17 6.44
N PHE A 77 15.48 2.55 6.31
CA PHE A 77 14.68 2.31 5.11
C PHE A 77 14.59 3.57 4.27
N GLN A 78 14.60 3.42 2.95
CA GLN A 78 14.57 4.56 2.02
C GLN A 78 13.17 4.82 1.44
N GLY A 79 12.26 3.86 1.56
CA GLY A 79 10.94 3.97 0.97
C GLY A 79 9.97 2.93 1.46
N VAL A 80 8.74 3.07 0.99
CA VAL A 80 7.60 2.22 1.30
C VAL A 80 7.07 1.60 0.01
N LEU A 81 6.58 0.38 0.10
CA LEU A 81 5.82 -0.29 -0.95
C LEU A 81 4.61 -0.89 -0.27
N GLY A 82 3.42 -0.84 -0.86
CA GLY A 82 2.28 -1.55 -0.30
C GLY A 82 1.29 -2.04 -1.34
N PHE A 83 0.47 -3.01 -0.94
CA PHE A 83 -0.67 -3.50 -1.72
C PHE A 83 -2.00 -3.31 -0.97
N SER A 84 -3.02 -2.78 -1.66
CA SER A 84 -4.38 -2.59 -1.15
C SER A 84 -4.42 -1.77 0.15
N GLN A 85 -4.75 -2.39 1.27
CA GLN A 85 -4.67 -1.76 2.59
C GLN A 85 -3.25 -1.31 2.91
N GLY A 86 -2.23 -2.12 2.60
CA GLY A 86 -0.83 -1.74 2.78
C GLY A 86 -0.43 -0.55 1.90
N ALA A 87 -0.96 -0.45 0.67
CA ALA A 87 -0.72 0.73 -0.16
C ALA A 87 -1.36 2.00 0.44
N THR A 88 -2.50 1.86 1.12
CA THR A 88 -3.14 2.95 1.86
C THR A 88 -2.29 3.36 3.07
N THR A 89 -1.76 2.38 3.82
CA THR A 89 -0.81 2.60 4.93
C THR A 89 0.46 3.31 4.45
N ALA A 90 1.06 2.83 3.35
CA ALA A 90 2.24 3.42 2.74
C ALA A 90 1.99 4.87 2.31
N GLY A 91 0.81 5.16 1.73
CA GLY A 91 0.39 6.54 1.42
C GLY A 91 0.30 7.42 2.67
N LEU A 92 -0.27 6.90 3.77
CA LEU A 92 -0.35 7.62 5.05
C LEU A 92 1.03 7.93 5.65
N LEU A 93 1.99 6.99 5.55
CA LEU A 93 3.38 7.23 5.96
C LEU A 93 4.07 8.36 5.18
N CYS A 94 3.57 8.70 3.99
CA CYS A 94 4.05 9.83 3.19
C CYS A 94 3.39 11.17 3.54
N THR A 95 2.49 11.23 4.52
CA THR A 95 1.96 12.52 5.04
C THR A 95 2.99 13.20 5.92
N LYS A 96 3.08 14.54 5.89
CA LYS A 96 4.00 15.32 6.72
C LYS A 96 3.79 15.05 8.21
N LYS A 97 2.54 14.88 8.63
CA LYS A 97 2.17 14.59 10.00
C LYS A 97 2.74 13.24 10.46
N ILE A 98 2.40 12.15 9.76
CA ILE A 98 2.86 10.82 10.18
C ILE A 98 4.37 10.69 10.01
N ALA A 99 4.96 11.23 8.94
CA ALA A 99 6.41 11.22 8.74
C ALA A 99 7.16 11.86 9.91
N ARG A 100 6.66 13.01 10.40
CA ARG A 100 7.22 13.68 11.58
C ARG A 100 6.99 12.87 12.85
N ASP A 101 5.76 12.43 13.09
CA ASP A 101 5.39 11.69 14.30
C ASP A 101 6.14 10.33 14.40
N MET A 102 6.52 9.75 13.25
CA MET A 102 7.32 8.53 13.14
C MET A 102 8.82 8.78 12.96
N SER A 103 9.30 10.02 12.86
CA SER A 103 10.69 10.33 12.47
C SER A 103 11.19 9.54 11.25
N PHE A 104 10.30 9.32 10.28
CA PHE A 104 10.54 8.51 9.08
C PHE A 104 10.10 9.25 7.83
N TYR A 105 11.03 9.53 6.94
CA TYR A 105 10.81 10.34 5.74
C TYR A 105 11.10 9.51 4.48
N PRO A 106 10.15 8.67 4.03
CA PRO A 106 10.34 7.86 2.83
C PRO A 106 10.58 8.75 1.62
N ARG A 107 11.54 8.38 0.77
CA ARG A 107 11.87 9.07 -0.48
C ARG A 107 11.30 8.34 -1.70
N LEU A 108 10.81 7.11 -1.52
CA LEU A 108 10.18 6.28 -2.52
C LEU A 108 8.85 5.70 -2.00
N ALA A 109 7.80 5.71 -2.82
CA ALA A 109 6.51 5.09 -2.51
C ALA A 109 5.96 4.26 -3.69
N ILE A 110 5.86 2.94 -3.55
CA ILE A 110 5.25 2.05 -4.57
C ILE A 110 3.87 1.60 -4.07
N LEU A 111 2.81 2.14 -4.64
CA LEU A 111 1.44 2.00 -4.16
C LEU A 111 0.61 1.17 -5.14
N LEU A 112 0.33 -0.08 -4.79
CA LEU A 112 -0.35 -1.05 -5.64
C LEU A 112 -1.81 -1.24 -5.18
N SER A 113 -2.79 -0.89 -6.03
CA SER A 113 -4.23 -0.91 -5.70
C SER A 113 -4.59 -0.18 -4.39
N GLY A 114 -3.84 0.87 -4.04
CA GLY A 114 -4.08 1.70 -2.86
C GLY A 114 -5.20 2.72 -3.04
N ARG A 115 -5.70 3.24 -1.92
CA ARG A 115 -6.67 4.34 -1.90
C ARG A 115 -6.34 5.33 -0.80
N ARG A 116 -6.90 6.54 -0.89
CA ARG A 116 -6.94 7.45 0.26
C ARG A 116 -7.77 6.80 1.39
N SER A 117 -7.26 6.87 2.62
CA SER A 117 -8.06 6.49 3.79
C SER A 117 -9.09 7.58 4.07
N ILE A 118 -10.35 7.18 4.31
CA ILE A 118 -11.46 8.11 4.56
C ILE A 118 -11.46 8.59 6.02
N VAL A 119 -10.97 7.75 6.94
CA VAL A 119 -10.97 8.03 8.39
C VAL A 119 -9.71 8.78 8.85
N HIS A 120 -8.69 8.84 8.00
CA HIS A 120 -7.42 9.51 8.27
C HIS A 120 -7.25 10.74 7.36
N ASP A 121 -8.33 11.49 7.17
CA ASP A 121 -8.35 12.66 6.29
C ASP A 121 -7.51 13.83 6.84
N ALA A 122 -7.50 13.99 8.16
CA ALA A 122 -6.72 15.03 8.85
C ALA A 122 -5.20 14.88 8.62
N GLU A 123 -4.71 13.64 8.44
CA GLU A 123 -3.32 13.37 8.13
C GLU A 123 -2.95 13.89 6.73
N TYR A 124 -3.86 13.79 5.76
CA TYR A 124 -3.66 14.34 4.42
C TYR A 124 -3.78 15.87 4.39
N GLU A 125 -4.60 16.47 5.25
CA GLU A 125 -4.71 17.94 5.39
C GLU A 125 -3.42 18.59 5.89
N ALA A 126 -2.60 17.85 6.65
CA ALA A 126 -1.25 18.28 7.02
C ALA A 126 -0.28 18.34 5.83
N GLY A 127 -0.70 17.86 4.66
CA GLY A 127 0.06 17.82 3.40
C GLY A 127 0.90 16.55 3.25
N MET A 128 1.25 16.22 2.01
CA MET A 128 2.20 15.14 1.70
C MET A 128 3.64 15.65 1.71
N LEU A 129 4.59 14.74 1.92
CA LEU A 129 6.00 14.99 1.66
C LEU A 129 6.21 15.31 0.16
N SER A 130 6.96 16.36 -0.15
CA SER A 130 7.17 16.84 -1.53
C SER A 130 8.37 16.19 -2.23
N ASN A 131 9.19 15.43 -1.52
CA ASN A 131 10.41 14.81 -2.05
C ASN A 131 10.29 13.28 -2.20
N VAL A 132 9.05 12.80 -2.39
CA VAL A 132 8.72 11.39 -2.58
C VAL A 132 8.55 11.11 -4.07
N ILE A 133 9.39 10.23 -4.61
CA ILE A 133 9.18 9.63 -5.92
C ILE A 133 8.20 8.48 -5.76
N SER A 134 7.13 8.43 -6.54
CA SER A 134 6.08 7.42 -6.36
C SER A 134 5.71 6.66 -7.64
N LEU A 135 5.26 5.42 -7.48
CA LEU A 135 4.61 4.62 -8.52
C LEU A 135 3.21 4.21 -8.04
N HIS A 136 2.19 4.64 -8.76
CA HIS A 136 0.80 4.27 -8.52
C HIS A 136 0.37 3.23 -9.56
N CYS A 137 0.09 2.01 -9.11
CA CYS A 137 -0.36 0.92 -9.97
C CYS A 137 -1.77 0.51 -9.61
N TYR A 138 -2.67 0.40 -10.58
CA TYR A 138 -4.04 -0.05 -10.32
C TYR A 138 -4.68 -0.76 -11.53
N GLY A 139 -5.65 -1.62 -11.22
CA GLY A 139 -6.39 -2.41 -12.19
C GLY A 139 -7.64 -1.70 -12.71
N LEU A 140 -7.82 -1.65 -14.02
CA LEU A 140 -9.01 -1.05 -14.65
C LEU A 140 -10.31 -1.82 -14.36
N MET A 141 -10.19 -3.10 -13.96
CA MET A 141 -11.32 -3.95 -13.56
C MET A 141 -11.34 -4.19 -12.04
N ASP A 142 -10.62 -3.39 -11.26
CA ASP A 142 -10.57 -3.52 -9.80
C ASP A 142 -11.91 -3.07 -9.19
N GLN A 143 -12.63 -4.03 -8.60
CA GLN A 143 -13.91 -3.78 -7.91
C GLN A 143 -13.74 -3.63 -6.38
N VAL A 144 -12.54 -3.88 -5.85
CA VAL A 144 -12.24 -3.75 -4.42
C VAL A 144 -11.75 -2.33 -4.13
N THR A 145 -10.80 -1.87 -4.95
CA THR A 145 -10.35 -0.49 -5.01
C THR A 145 -10.57 0.03 -6.43
N PRO A 146 -11.75 0.60 -6.74
CA PRO A 146 -12.01 1.18 -8.05
C PRO A 146 -10.93 2.19 -8.47
N PRO A 147 -10.57 2.28 -9.77
CA PRO A 147 -9.49 3.14 -10.27
C PRO A 147 -9.51 4.57 -9.73
N GLU A 148 -10.70 5.16 -9.59
CA GLU A 148 -10.88 6.53 -9.11
C GLU A 148 -10.34 6.73 -7.70
N LYS A 149 -10.37 5.68 -6.86
CA LYS A 149 -9.82 5.70 -5.50
C LYS A 149 -8.29 5.71 -5.51
N SER A 150 -7.66 4.97 -6.42
CA SER A 150 -6.21 5.00 -6.60
C SER A 150 -5.74 6.32 -7.21
N VAL A 151 -6.47 6.83 -8.21
CA VAL A 151 -6.23 8.18 -8.78
C VAL A 151 -6.37 9.27 -7.71
N SER A 152 -7.34 9.17 -6.80
CA SER A 152 -7.47 10.12 -5.70
C SER A 152 -6.26 10.14 -4.77
N LEU A 153 -5.61 9.00 -4.54
CA LEU A 153 -4.38 8.93 -3.75
C LEU A 153 -3.20 9.51 -4.54
N GLN A 154 -3.08 9.19 -5.83
CA GLN A 154 -2.06 9.72 -6.74
C GLN A 154 -2.06 11.26 -6.77
N LYS A 155 -3.23 11.87 -6.92
CA LYS A 155 -3.38 13.32 -6.94
C LYS A 155 -2.83 14.02 -5.70
N LEU A 156 -2.79 13.35 -4.55
CA LEU A 156 -2.20 13.93 -3.33
C LEU A 156 -0.69 14.10 -3.45
N PHE A 157 0.00 13.16 -4.11
CA PHE A 157 1.44 13.26 -4.39
C PHE A 157 1.71 14.32 -5.46
N GLU A 158 0.92 14.33 -6.54
CA GLU A 158 1.04 15.34 -7.62
C GLU A 158 0.87 16.76 -7.05
N ASN A 159 -0.16 16.99 -6.24
CA ASN A 159 -0.45 18.30 -5.65
C ASN A 159 0.59 18.75 -4.61
N ALA A 160 1.37 17.82 -4.04
CA ALA A 160 2.42 18.15 -3.09
C ALA A 160 3.73 18.59 -3.74
N GLY A 161 3.80 18.56 -5.08
CA GLY A 161 5.01 18.88 -5.83
C GLY A 161 6.06 17.76 -5.78
N SER A 162 5.63 16.50 -5.61
CA SER A 162 6.50 15.33 -5.73
C SER A 162 7.24 15.33 -7.07
N ASP A 163 8.57 15.21 -7.01
CA ASP A 163 9.46 15.29 -8.18
C ASP A 163 9.03 14.38 -9.33
N LEU A 164 8.63 13.14 -9.02
CA LEU A 164 8.19 12.14 -10.01
C LEU A 164 7.03 11.32 -9.44
N VAL A 165 5.88 11.40 -10.11
CA VAL A 165 4.69 10.59 -9.82
C VAL A 165 4.39 9.73 -11.05
N HIS A 166 4.74 8.44 -10.98
CA HIS A 166 4.53 7.49 -12.05
C HIS A 166 3.18 6.78 -11.93
N GLU A 167 2.61 6.42 -13.07
CA GLU A 167 1.35 5.71 -13.16
C GLU A 167 1.49 4.43 -13.99
N PHE A 168 0.92 3.33 -13.51
CA PHE A 168 0.80 2.08 -14.26
C PHE A 168 -0.62 1.51 -14.19
N LYS A 169 -1.26 1.33 -15.36
CA LYS A 169 -2.61 0.75 -15.45
C LYS A 169 -2.54 -0.61 -16.08
N HIS A 170 -3.21 -1.59 -15.48
CA HIS A 170 -3.40 -2.90 -16.10
C HIS A 170 -4.87 -3.24 -16.26
N ARG A 171 -5.20 -4.11 -17.22
CA ARG A 171 -6.59 -4.51 -17.50
C ARG A 171 -7.20 -5.47 -16.47
N ARG A 172 -6.38 -6.02 -15.57
CA ARG A 172 -6.80 -6.99 -14.54
C ARG A 172 -7.49 -6.31 -13.35
N GLY A 173 -8.07 -7.10 -12.45
CA GLY A 173 -8.76 -6.63 -11.24
C GLY A 173 -7.80 -6.31 -10.08
N HIS A 174 -8.22 -6.60 -8.84
CA HIS A 174 -7.48 -6.30 -7.61
C HIS A 174 -6.27 -7.24 -7.39
N ILE A 175 -5.17 -6.97 -8.08
CA ILE A 175 -3.98 -7.84 -8.06
C ILE A 175 -2.68 -7.04 -8.22
N ILE A 176 -1.56 -7.69 -7.92
CA ILE A 176 -0.23 -7.22 -8.34
C ILE A 176 0.09 -7.85 -9.71
N PRO A 177 0.37 -7.06 -10.76
CA PRO A 177 0.69 -7.59 -12.09
C PRO A 177 2.16 -8.08 -12.17
N SER A 178 2.59 -8.96 -11.26
CA SER A 178 4.00 -9.37 -11.12
C SER A 178 4.61 -10.12 -12.32
N SER A 179 3.77 -10.68 -13.20
CA SER A 179 4.18 -11.33 -14.45
C SER A 179 4.22 -10.38 -15.64
N ASP A 180 3.78 -9.13 -15.47
CA ASP A 180 3.84 -8.11 -16.51
C ASP A 180 5.25 -7.50 -16.55
N GLU A 181 5.97 -7.74 -17.65
CA GLU A 181 7.34 -7.26 -17.82
C GLU A 181 7.41 -5.72 -17.88
N VAL A 182 6.37 -5.07 -18.43
CA VAL A 182 6.30 -3.61 -18.52
C VAL A 182 6.13 -3.02 -17.12
N PHE A 183 5.28 -3.63 -16.29
CA PHE A 183 5.15 -3.25 -14.88
C PHE A 183 6.47 -3.37 -14.13
N ARG A 184 7.17 -4.50 -14.30
CA ARG A 184 8.46 -4.73 -13.64
C ARG A 184 9.50 -3.70 -14.07
N ALA A 185 9.59 -3.41 -15.36
CA ALA A 185 10.48 -2.39 -15.88
C ALA A 185 10.16 -1.00 -15.31
N GLN A 186 8.87 -0.63 -15.25
CA GLN A 186 8.43 0.64 -14.67
C GLN A 186 8.75 0.74 -13.17
N MET A 187 8.59 -0.36 -12.42
CA MET A 187 8.94 -0.42 -11.00
C MET A 187 10.45 -0.25 -10.79
N LEU A 188 11.28 -0.95 -11.56
CA LEU A 188 12.74 -0.83 -11.50
C LEU A 188 13.20 0.59 -11.82
N LYS A 189 12.65 1.19 -12.88
CA LYS A 189 12.93 2.58 -13.25
C LYS A 189 12.64 3.56 -12.10
N CYS A 190 11.47 3.43 -11.47
CA CYS A 190 11.09 4.28 -10.33
C CYS A 190 12.05 4.10 -9.14
N ILE A 191 12.50 2.87 -8.88
CA ILE A 191 13.49 2.57 -7.84
C ILE A 191 14.85 3.22 -8.16
N GLU A 192 15.31 3.14 -9.42
CA GLU A 192 16.58 3.72 -9.87
C GLU A 192 16.59 5.24 -9.79
N GLU A 193 15.49 5.88 -10.17
CA GLU A 193 15.31 7.34 -10.05
C GLU A 193 15.35 7.77 -8.58
N ALA A 194 14.66 7.05 -7.69
CA ALA A 194 14.72 7.31 -6.26
C ALA A 194 16.13 7.10 -5.69
N ALA A 195 16.80 6.01 -6.06
CA ALA A 195 18.16 5.73 -5.62
C ALA A 195 19.15 6.83 -6.06
N THR A 196 18.95 7.41 -7.24
CA THR A 196 19.73 8.53 -7.74
C THR A 196 19.45 9.80 -6.94
N ALA A 197 18.17 10.12 -6.70
CA ALA A 197 17.75 11.30 -5.93
C ALA A 197 18.08 11.27 -4.43
N ILE A 198 18.39 10.09 -3.87
CA ILE A 198 18.84 9.92 -2.48
C ILE A 198 20.36 10.10 -2.34
N LYS A 199 21.12 9.80 -3.40
CA LYS A 199 22.59 9.94 -3.42
C LYS A 199 23.07 11.37 -3.69
N LEU A 200 22.16 12.24 -4.15
CA LEU A 200 22.34 13.68 -4.29
C LEU A 200 22.01 14.38 -2.96
#